data_AF-A0A1F8EWR6-F1
#
_entry.id   AF-A0A1F8EWR6-F1
#
_cell.length_a   1.000
_cell.length_b   1.000
_cell.length_c   1.000
_cell.angle_alpha   90.00
_cell.angle_beta   90.00
_cell.angle_gamma   90.00
#
_symmetry.space_group_name_H-M   'P 1'
#
loop_
_entity.id
_entity.type
_entity.pdbx_description
1 polymer ?
#
loop_
_entity_poly.entity_id
_entity_poly.type
_entity_poly.pdbx_seq_one_letter_code
_entity_poly.pdbx_strand_id
1 'polypeptide(L)'
;MKKTIILLIILIVAAAAAWFLYQKFNSQSDSKLETPDPSKEIEVFLPAQGTTTVGTRFVIYGKGRAFENTINYRISDDGGKQLYVGSFMTNAEAGVFGYFHQEVDLAKILKTIPQKIGLDVLELSAKDGSDTNKTSFELVVDQNSTTVFVYLINDKLDPEVTCEKTYSVARIVSKTTAVLKVAIEELLRGASNIDEGADFHSAINSGVKLNSTRIEDGIAYLDFDNRLEELVAGSCRVQFIRRQIEATAKQFSTVKEVIISINGRTEPVLQP
;
A
#
# COMPACT_ATOMS: atom_id res chain seq x y z
N MET A 1 -14.10 -23.40 51.06
CA MET A 1 -12.68 -23.14 50.75
C MET A 1 -12.25 -23.60 49.36
N LYS A 2 -12.44 -24.87 48.94
CA LYS A 2 -11.99 -25.32 47.60
C LYS A 2 -12.65 -24.60 46.41
N LYS A 3 -13.95 -24.31 46.46
CA LYS A 3 -14.67 -23.62 45.36
C LYS A 3 -14.25 -22.16 45.18
N THR A 4 -13.97 -21.44 46.26
CA THR A 4 -13.51 -20.05 46.22
C THR A 4 -12.09 -19.93 45.67
N ILE A 5 -11.21 -20.90 45.96
CA ILE A 5 -9.85 -20.95 45.39
C ILE A 5 -9.88 -21.21 43.88
N ILE A 6 -10.76 -22.11 43.40
CA ILE A 6 -10.90 -22.41 41.97
C ILE A 6 -11.40 -21.18 41.17
N LEU A 7 -12.38 -20.45 41.71
CA LEU A 7 -12.89 -19.21 41.09
C LEU A 7 -11.81 -18.12 40.98
N LEU A 8 -10.95 -17.99 41.99
CA LEU A 8 -9.84 -17.04 42.00
C LEU A 8 -8.79 -17.38 40.94
N ILE A 9 -8.47 -18.67 40.76
CA ILE A 9 -7.53 -19.12 39.72
C ILE A 9 -8.08 -18.84 38.33
N ILE A 10 -9.37 -19.10 38.08
CA ILE A 10 -10.00 -18.83 36.77
C ILE A 10 -9.96 -17.33 36.44
N LEU A 11 -10.23 -16.46 37.42
CA LEU A 11 -10.17 -15.01 37.23
C LEU A 11 -8.75 -14.54 36.91
N ILE A 12 -7.73 -15.08 37.59
CA ILE A 12 -6.33 -14.75 37.33
C ILE A 12 -5.91 -15.20 35.93
N VAL A 13 -6.30 -16.41 35.51
CA VAL A 13 -6.00 -16.92 34.17
C VAL A 13 -6.70 -16.11 33.08
N ALA A 14 -7.97 -15.72 33.30
CA ALA A 14 -8.71 -14.87 32.38
C ALA A 14 -8.10 -13.47 32.28
N ALA A 15 -7.69 -12.87 33.39
CA ALA A 15 -7.00 -11.58 33.42
C ALA A 15 -5.63 -11.65 32.72
N ALA A 16 -4.87 -12.72 32.94
CA ALA A 16 -3.59 -12.95 32.26
C ALA A 16 -3.77 -13.13 30.75
N ALA A 17 -4.79 -13.89 30.32
CA ALA A 17 -5.12 -14.07 28.91
C ALA A 17 -5.57 -12.76 28.25
N ALA A 18 -6.42 -11.97 28.94
CA ALA A 18 -6.84 -10.66 28.46
C ALA A 18 -5.67 -9.67 28.36
N TRP A 19 -4.75 -9.68 29.33
CA TRP A 19 -3.53 -8.87 29.30
C TRP A 19 -2.58 -9.29 28.18
N PHE A 20 -2.44 -10.60 27.93
CA PHE A 20 -1.63 -11.13 26.83
C PHE A 20 -2.23 -10.77 25.46
N LEU A 21 -3.56 -10.85 25.32
CA LEU A 21 -4.28 -10.41 24.12
C LEU A 21 -4.17 -8.90 23.91
N TYR A 22 -4.24 -8.11 24.99
CA TYR A 22 -4.05 -6.67 24.96
C TYR A 22 -2.63 -6.29 24.51
N GLN A 23 -1.59 -6.97 25.03
CA GLN A 23 -0.22 -6.77 24.56
C GLN A 23 -0.06 -7.14 23.08
N LYS A 24 -0.62 -8.28 22.64
CA LYS A 24 -0.53 -8.71 21.24
C LYS A 24 -1.24 -7.75 20.28
N PHE A 25 -2.34 -7.13 20.72
CA PHE A 25 -3.05 -6.12 19.94
C PHE A 25 -2.25 -4.82 19.85
N ASN A 26 -1.63 -4.38 20.95
CA ASN A 26 -0.78 -3.18 20.94
C ASN A 26 0.55 -3.38 20.20
N SER A 27 1.12 -4.59 20.15
CA SER A 27 2.39 -4.83 19.43
C SER A 27 2.25 -4.76 17.91
N GLN A 28 1.04 -4.79 17.35
CA GLN A 28 0.78 -4.53 15.94
C GLN A 28 0.73 -3.02 15.60
N SER A 29 0.66 -2.16 16.62
CA SER A 29 0.59 -0.71 16.47
C SER A 29 1.96 -0.02 16.35
N ASP A 30 3.06 -0.75 16.53
CA ASP A 30 4.40 -0.17 16.72
C ASP A 30 5.29 -0.14 15.47
N SER A 31 4.78 -0.45 14.28
CA SER A 31 5.46 -0.11 13.03
C SER A 31 5.32 1.39 12.75
N LYS A 32 5.90 2.24 13.60
CA LYS A 32 6.04 3.66 13.31
C LYS A 32 7.11 3.85 12.25
N LEU A 33 6.76 4.56 11.17
CA LEU A 33 7.76 5.13 10.28
C LEU A 33 8.71 6.00 11.10
N GLU A 34 10.02 5.73 10.98
CA GLU A 34 11.04 6.60 11.57
C GLU A 34 10.91 8.00 10.95
N THR A 35 11.16 9.03 11.76
CA THR A 35 11.20 10.42 11.28
C THR A 35 12.34 10.58 10.27
N PRO A 36 12.16 11.37 9.19
CA PRO A 36 13.17 11.53 8.15
C PRO A 36 14.57 11.86 8.69
N ASP A 37 15.56 11.03 8.36
CA ASP A 37 16.95 11.27 8.72
C ASP A 37 17.59 12.25 7.71
N PRO A 38 17.90 13.50 8.10
CA PRO A 38 18.42 14.51 7.18
C PRO A 38 19.81 14.18 6.63
N SER A 39 20.50 13.17 7.17
CA SER A 39 21.78 12.70 6.65
C SER A 39 21.66 11.67 5.52
N LYS A 40 20.46 11.11 5.30
CA LYS A 40 20.21 10.13 4.23
C LYS A 40 19.85 10.84 2.93
N GLU A 41 20.67 10.62 1.90
CA GLU A 41 20.36 11.09 0.53
C GLU A 41 19.24 10.27 -0.12
N ILE A 42 19.02 9.03 0.33
CA ILE A 42 17.88 8.19 -0.07
C ILE A 42 17.25 7.59 1.18
N GLU A 43 15.95 7.78 1.31
CA GLU A 43 15.13 7.25 2.38
C GLU A 43 13.91 6.52 1.79
N VAL A 44 13.71 5.27 2.21
CA VAL A 44 12.61 4.43 1.78
C VAL A 44 11.56 4.38 2.89
N PHE A 45 10.34 4.82 2.57
CA PHE A 45 9.18 4.77 3.46
C PHE A 45 8.37 3.49 3.27
N LEU A 46 8.26 2.97 2.04
CA LEU A 46 7.66 1.68 1.74
C LEU A 46 8.62 0.82 0.90
N PRO A 47 8.88 -0.44 1.26
CA PRO A 47 8.50 -1.08 2.51
C PRO A 47 9.01 -0.32 3.75
N ALA A 48 8.21 -0.27 4.82
CA ALA A 48 8.60 0.44 6.04
C ALA A 48 9.77 -0.29 6.72
N GLN A 49 10.57 0.44 7.50
CA GLN A 49 11.65 -0.17 8.29
C GLN A 49 11.09 -1.29 9.19
N GLY A 50 11.82 -2.41 9.25
CA GLY A 50 11.38 -3.61 9.96
C GLY A 50 10.37 -4.49 9.21
N THR A 51 9.95 -4.12 7.98
CA THR A 51 9.17 -5.02 7.13
C THR A 51 10.00 -6.24 6.78
N THR A 52 9.49 -7.44 7.15
CA THR A 52 10.15 -8.73 6.86
C THR A 52 9.42 -9.55 5.81
N THR A 53 8.18 -9.18 5.48
CA THR A 53 7.32 -9.93 4.55
C THR A 53 6.67 -8.99 3.56
N VAL A 54 6.70 -9.37 2.28
CA VAL A 54 5.99 -8.71 1.18
C VAL A 54 5.24 -9.75 0.36
N GLY A 55 4.25 -9.33 -0.43
CA GLY A 55 3.65 -10.22 -1.43
C GLY A 55 4.45 -10.22 -2.74
N THR A 56 3.91 -10.86 -3.77
CA THR A 56 4.53 -10.90 -5.11
C THR A 56 4.51 -9.56 -5.85
N ARG A 57 3.69 -8.63 -5.37
CA ARG A 57 3.68 -7.22 -5.76
C ARG A 57 3.87 -6.36 -4.52
N PHE A 58 4.57 -5.26 -4.65
CA PHE A 58 4.78 -4.27 -3.58
C PHE A 58 5.12 -2.90 -4.18
N VAL A 59 5.32 -1.91 -3.31
CA VAL A 59 5.66 -0.54 -3.70
C VAL A 59 6.98 -0.16 -3.06
N ILE A 60 7.86 0.47 -3.84
CA ILE A 60 9.00 1.22 -3.37
C ILE A 60 8.58 2.70 -3.36
N TYR A 61 8.41 3.28 -2.18
CA TYR A 61 8.05 4.69 -2.01
C TYR A 61 8.98 5.34 -1.00
N GLY A 62 9.38 6.58 -1.26
CA GLY A 62 10.38 7.24 -0.45
C GLY A 62 10.68 8.64 -0.93
N LYS A 63 11.75 9.20 -0.36
CA LYS A 63 12.30 10.50 -0.71
C LYS A 63 13.79 10.35 -0.96
N GLY A 64 14.30 11.01 -1.98
CA GLY A 64 15.74 11.00 -2.22
C GLY A 64 16.19 12.09 -3.15
N ARG A 65 17.51 12.25 -3.20
CA ARG A 65 18.22 13.06 -4.16
C ARG A 65 19.36 12.22 -4.70
N ALA A 66 19.42 12.10 -6.02
CA ALA A 66 20.45 11.35 -6.72
C ALA A 66 20.88 12.11 -7.98
N PHE A 67 22.03 11.74 -8.52
CA PHE A 67 22.52 12.20 -9.81
C PHE A 67 21.46 11.94 -10.90
N GLU A 68 21.17 12.98 -11.69
CA GLU A 68 20.11 12.95 -12.73
C GLU A 68 18.72 12.49 -12.21
N ASN A 69 18.46 12.67 -10.91
CA ASN A 69 17.23 12.22 -10.23
C ASN A 69 16.94 10.73 -10.32
N THR A 70 17.95 9.92 -10.68
CA THR A 70 17.75 8.50 -10.95
C THR A 70 18.09 7.67 -9.73
N ILE A 71 17.09 6.95 -9.22
CA ILE A 71 17.22 5.96 -8.17
C ILE A 71 17.19 4.58 -8.81
N ASN A 72 18.05 3.68 -8.32
CA ASN A 72 18.11 2.30 -8.77
C ASN A 72 17.57 1.38 -7.69
N TYR A 73 17.03 0.24 -8.10
CA TYR A 73 16.72 -0.85 -7.19
C TYR A 73 17.23 -2.17 -7.73
N ARG A 74 17.68 -3.03 -6.82
CA ARG A 74 18.20 -4.36 -7.12
C ARG A 74 17.41 -5.39 -6.33
N ILE A 75 17.01 -6.46 -7.01
CA ILE A 75 16.46 -7.65 -6.38
C ILE A 75 17.51 -8.75 -6.46
N SER A 76 17.81 -9.38 -5.33
CA SER A 76 18.77 -10.48 -5.20
C SER A 76 18.12 -11.72 -4.55
N ASP A 77 18.69 -12.90 -4.74
CA ASP A 77 18.29 -14.10 -3.99
C ASP A 77 18.89 -14.15 -2.58
N ASP A 78 18.55 -15.20 -1.81
CA ASP A 78 19.04 -15.45 -0.43
C ASP A 78 20.58 -15.60 -0.36
N GLY A 79 21.24 -15.90 -1.49
CA GLY A 79 22.70 -15.98 -1.60
C GLY A 79 23.35 -14.65 -1.99
N GLY A 80 22.58 -13.57 -2.13
CA GLY A 80 23.05 -12.27 -2.57
C GLY A 80 23.30 -12.18 -4.09
N LYS A 81 22.94 -13.20 -4.88
CA LYS A 81 23.06 -13.13 -6.33
C LYS A 81 21.98 -12.21 -6.87
N GLN A 82 22.41 -11.21 -7.63
CA GLN A 82 21.51 -10.29 -8.33
C GLN A 82 20.61 -11.05 -9.32
N LEU A 83 19.30 -10.86 -9.18
CA LEU A 83 18.26 -11.40 -10.04
C LEU A 83 17.72 -10.35 -11.01
N TYR A 84 17.62 -9.09 -10.57
CA TYR A 84 17.07 -8.00 -11.36
C TYR A 84 17.66 -6.64 -10.95
N VAL A 85 17.74 -5.71 -11.90
CA VAL A 85 18.07 -4.30 -11.68
C VAL A 85 17.05 -3.45 -12.44
N GLY A 86 16.48 -2.48 -11.76
CA GLY A 86 15.65 -1.45 -12.38
C GLY A 86 16.01 -0.07 -11.86
N SER A 87 15.42 0.95 -12.48
CA SER A 87 15.58 2.33 -12.09
C SER A 87 14.27 3.10 -12.23
N PHE A 88 14.14 4.18 -11.48
CA PHE A 88 13.03 5.12 -11.53
C PHE A 88 13.52 6.52 -11.14
N MET A 89 12.73 7.54 -11.46
CA MET A 89 13.10 8.94 -11.18
C MET A 89 12.33 9.48 -9.97
N THR A 90 12.92 10.46 -9.29
CA THR A 90 12.20 11.30 -8.32
C THR A 90 11.35 12.36 -9.04
N ASN A 91 10.35 12.90 -8.35
CA ASN A 91 9.46 13.94 -8.88
C ASN A 91 9.99 15.38 -8.73
N ALA A 92 11.29 15.57 -8.52
CA ALA A 92 11.91 16.88 -8.32
C ALA A 92 12.91 17.24 -9.41
N GLU A 93 13.37 18.50 -9.41
CA GLU A 93 14.48 18.97 -10.24
C GLU A 93 15.82 18.36 -9.82
N ALA A 94 16.77 18.32 -10.75
CA ALA A 94 18.10 17.74 -10.52
C ALA A 94 18.81 18.41 -9.34
N GLY A 95 19.27 17.61 -8.38
CA GLY A 95 19.96 18.11 -7.18
C GLY A 95 19.04 18.59 -6.06
N VAL A 96 17.72 18.45 -6.21
CA VAL A 96 16.72 18.70 -5.17
C VAL A 96 16.17 17.37 -4.68
N PHE A 97 15.83 17.30 -3.39
CA PHE A 97 15.12 16.13 -2.86
C PHE A 97 13.73 16.03 -3.50
N GLY A 98 13.44 14.88 -4.10
CA GLY A 98 12.14 14.53 -4.62
C GLY A 98 11.60 13.25 -4.01
N TYR A 99 10.29 13.06 -4.12
CA TYR A 99 9.62 11.82 -3.77
C TYR A 99 9.63 10.88 -4.97
N PHE A 100 9.70 9.58 -4.70
CA PHE A 100 9.62 8.55 -5.72
C PHE A 100 8.58 7.51 -5.34
N HIS A 101 7.95 6.90 -6.35
CA HIS A 101 6.97 5.83 -6.19
C HIS A 101 7.12 4.85 -7.34
N GLN A 102 7.34 3.58 -7.02
CA GLN A 102 7.53 2.51 -7.99
C GLN A 102 6.76 1.26 -7.56
N GLU A 103 5.81 0.82 -8.39
CA GLU A 103 5.20 -0.50 -8.27
C GLU A 103 6.18 -1.57 -8.74
N VAL A 104 6.40 -2.60 -7.92
CA VAL A 104 7.18 -3.78 -8.28
C VAL A 104 6.25 -4.97 -8.42
N ASP A 105 6.37 -5.69 -9.53
CA ASP A 105 5.67 -6.95 -9.80
C ASP A 105 6.71 -8.02 -10.12
N LEU A 106 7.00 -8.86 -9.12
CA LEU A 106 8.04 -9.88 -9.21
C LEU A 106 7.77 -10.88 -10.34
N ALA A 107 6.49 -11.16 -10.64
CA ALA A 107 6.12 -12.10 -11.68
C ALA A 107 6.39 -11.54 -13.10
N LYS A 108 6.48 -10.21 -13.26
CA LYS A 108 6.83 -9.58 -14.53
C LYS A 108 8.34 -9.52 -14.77
N ILE A 109 9.12 -9.40 -13.71
CA ILE A 109 10.56 -9.16 -13.81
C ILE A 109 11.41 -10.41 -13.55
N LEU A 110 10.86 -11.44 -12.90
CA LEU A 110 11.55 -12.69 -12.60
C LEU A 110 10.87 -13.89 -13.29
N LYS A 111 11.68 -14.83 -13.79
CA LYS A 111 11.19 -16.13 -14.30
C LYS A 111 10.72 -17.06 -13.18
N THR A 112 11.36 -16.97 -12.01
CA THR A 112 11.05 -17.76 -10.83
C THR A 112 11.22 -16.86 -9.62
N ILE A 113 10.18 -16.78 -8.80
CA ILE A 113 10.18 -15.94 -7.60
C ILE A 113 10.74 -16.78 -6.44
N PRO A 114 11.90 -16.42 -5.87
CA PRO A 114 12.41 -17.12 -4.69
C PRO A 114 11.54 -16.79 -3.45
N GLN A 115 11.60 -17.64 -2.43
CA GLN A 115 10.89 -17.40 -1.18
C GLN A 115 11.47 -16.21 -0.39
N LYS A 116 12.77 -15.95 -0.55
CA LYS A 116 13.46 -14.82 0.07
C LYS A 116 14.14 -13.99 -1.00
N ILE A 117 14.11 -12.68 -0.84
CA ILE A 117 14.79 -11.72 -1.68
C ILE A 117 15.54 -10.69 -0.83
N GLY A 118 16.68 -10.23 -1.35
CA GLY A 118 17.24 -8.94 -0.97
C GLY A 118 16.66 -7.84 -1.86
N LEU A 119 16.26 -6.72 -1.27
CA LEU A 119 15.91 -5.48 -1.99
C LEU A 119 16.91 -4.39 -1.58
N ASP A 120 17.68 -3.91 -2.53
CA ASP A 120 18.48 -2.70 -2.36
C ASP A 120 17.82 -1.55 -3.13
N VAL A 121 17.72 -0.37 -2.53
CA VAL A 121 17.33 0.89 -3.18
C VAL A 121 18.50 1.85 -3.00
N LEU A 122 19.08 2.31 -4.11
CA LEU A 122 20.41 2.93 -4.10
C LEU A 122 20.60 3.93 -5.24
N GLU A 123 21.66 4.72 -5.12
CA GLU A 123 22.25 5.47 -6.21
C GLU A 123 23.47 4.71 -6.76
N LEU A 124 23.74 4.86 -8.06
CA LEU A 124 24.98 4.41 -8.66
C LEU A 124 25.91 5.60 -8.86
N SER A 125 27.12 5.53 -8.31
CA SER A 125 28.15 6.56 -8.43
C SER A 125 28.49 6.80 -9.91
N ALA A 126 28.36 8.05 -10.36
CA ALA A 126 28.74 8.45 -11.71
C ALA A 126 30.25 8.29 -11.99
N LYS A 127 31.08 8.18 -10.93
CA LYS A 127 32.54 8.07 -11.04
C LYS A 127 33.00 6.66 -11.41
N ASP A 128 32.39 5.65 -10.81
CA ASP A 128 32.87 4.26 -10.85
C ASP A 128 31.78 3.19 -10.84
N GLY A 129 30.50 3.59 -10.84
CA GLY A 129 29.35 2.69 -10.80
C GLY A 129 29.15 1.96 -9.47
N SER A 130 29.86 2.35 -8.42
CA SER A 130 29.68 1.77 -7.09
C SER A 130 28.32 2.13 -6.47
N ASP A 131 27.80 1.23 -5.63
CA ASP A 131 26.58 1.47 -4.87
C ASP A 131 26.80 2.60 -3.83
N THR A 132 26.00 3.66 -3.89
CA THR A 132 26.00 4.77 -2.92
C THR A 132 24.59 5.00 -2.36
N ASN A 133 24.50 5.66 -1.20
CA ASN A 133 23.22 6.08 -0.59
C ASN A 133 22.20 4.94 -0.49
N LYS A 134 22.67 3.74 -0.10
CA LYS A 134 21.89 2.50 -0.20
C LYS A 134 21.04 2.23 1.03
N THR A 135 19.77 1.86 0.80
CA THR A 135 18.88 1.25 1.78
C THR A 135 18.60 -0.20 1.38
N SER A 136 18.74 -1.14 2.31
CA SER A 136 18.63 -2.58 2.06
C SER A 136 17.56 -3.23 2.92
N PHE A 137 16.87 -4.23 2.36
CA PHE A 137 15.87 -5.04 3.03
C PHE A 137 16.09 -6.52 2.75
N GLU A 138 15.91 -7.36 3.77
CA GLU A 138 15.78 -8.80 3.62
C GLU A 138 14.30 -9.18 3.77
N LEU A 139 13.70 -9.68 2.69
CA LEU A 139 12.25 -9.86 2.59
C LEU A 139 11.90 -11.31 2.29
N VAL A 140 10.90 -11.83 3.01
CA VAL A 140 10.21 -13.08 2.67
C VAL A 140 9.03 -12.75 1.75
N VAL A 141 8.97 -13.42 0.61
CA VAL A 141 7.87 -13.27 -0.35
C VAL A 141 6.76 -14.26 -0.01
N ASP A 142 5.60 -13.75 0.39
CA ASP A 142 4.41 -14.56 0.58
C ASP A 142 3.76 -14.90 -0.76
N GLN A 143 4.04 -16.12 -1.23
CA GLN A 143 3.49 -16.69 -2.46
C GLN A 143 2.17 -17.45 -2.23
N ASN A 144 1.73 -17.56 -0.98
CA ASN A 144 0.50 -18.24 -0.60
C ASN A 144 -0.70 -17.29 -0.51
N SER A 145 -0.46 -15.99 -0.59
CA SER A 145 -1.45 -14.94 -0.66
C SER A 145 -1.54 -14.34 -2.07
N THR A 146 -2.32 -13.28 -2.21
CA THR A 146 -2.42 -12.43 -3.38
C THR A 146 -2.15 -11.00 -2.95
N THR A 147 -1.37 -10.25 -3.72
CA THR A 147 -1.30 -8.79 -3.51
C THR A 147 -2.31 -8.09 -4.40
N VAL A 148 -3.09 -7.19 -3.79
CA VAL A 148 -3.87 -6.17 -4.49
C VAL A 148 -3.29 -4.80 -4.15
N PHE A 149 -3.32 -3.88 -5.11
CA PHE A 149 -3.06 -2.47 -4.83
C PHE A 149 -4.36 -1.77 -4.47
N VAL A 150 -4.30 -0.86 -3.50
CA VAL A 150 -5.34 0.14 -3.29
C VAL A 150 -4.72 1.50 -3.61
N TYR A 151 -5.44 2.33 -4.34
CA TYR A 151 -4.94 3.62 -4.78
C TYR A 151 -5.47 4.71 -3.85
N LEU A 152 -4.56 5.47 -3.25
CA LEU A 152 -4.81 6.49 -2.24
C LEU A 152 -4.24 7.84 -2.70
N ILE A 153 -4.57 8.91 -1.98
CA ILE A 153 -4.02 10.25 -2.24
C ILE A 153 -2.70 10.38 -1.50
N ASN A 154 -1.73 11.10 -2.09
CA ASN A 154 -0.47 11.42 -1.44
C ASN A 154 0.00 12.81 -1.88
N ASP A 155 -0.03 13.78 -0.97
CA ASP A 155 0.26 15.19 -1.25
C ASP A 155 1.76 15.44 -1.51
N LYS A 156 2.64 14.51 -1.13
CA LYS A 156 4.08 14.62 -1.43
C LYS A 156 4.39 14.24 -2.88
N LEU A 157 3.63 13.29 -3.43
CA LEU A 157 3.73 12.88 -4.82
C LEU A 157 2.95 13.82 -5.76
N ASP A 158 1.89 14.48 -5.26
CA ASP A 158 1.11 15.48 -6.01
C ASP A 158 0.97 16.82 -5.26
N PRO A 159 2.05 17.60 -5.10
CA PRO A 159 2.04 18.83 -4.29
C PRO A 159 1.14 19.94 -4.84
N GLU A 160 0.77 19.88 -6.12
CA GLU A 160 -0.16 20.82 -6.76
C GLU A 160 -1.63 20.47 -6.47
N VAL A 161 -1.89 19.31 -5.87
CA VAL A 161 -3.23 18.79 -5.54
C VAL A 161 -4.15 18.86 -6.76
N THR A 162 -3.78 18.12 -7.81
CA THR A 162 -4.46 18.15 -9.10
C THR A 162 -5.85 17.52 -9.09
N CYS A 163 -6.24 16.84 -8.00
CA CYS A 163 -7.47 16.06 -7.88
C CYS A 163 -7.55 14.84 -8.83
N GLU A 164 -6.52 14.61 -9.63
CA GLU A 164 -6.52 13.61 -10.72
C GLU A 164 -5.62 12.41 -10.44
N LYS A 165 -4.68 12.53 -9.50
CA LYS A 165 -3.67 11.51 -9.23
C LYS A 165 -3.98 10.74 -7.94
N THR A 166 -3.72 9.44 -8.01
CA THR A 166 -3.76 8.52 -6.88
C THR A 166 -2.60 7.55 -7.02
N TYR A 167 -2.05 7.08 -5.90
CA TYR A 167 -0.84 6.28 -5.85
C TYR A 167 -1.11 4.98 -5.12
N SER A 168 -0.56 3.88 -5.62
CA SER A 168 -0.81 2.55 -5.07
C SER A 168 -0.12 2.35 -3.73
N VAL A 169 -0.76 1.63 -2.83
CA VAL A 169 -0.15 0.94 -1.70
C VAL A 169 -0.56 -0.54 -1.73
N ALA A 170 0.32 -1.42 -1.26
CA ALA A 170 0.11 -2.86 -1.35
C ALA A 170 -0.73 -3.41 -0.19
N ARG A 171 -1.59 -4.37 -0.49
CA ARG A 171 -2.35 -5.16 0.50
C ARG A 171 -2.16 -6.64 0.21
N ILE A 172 -1.68 -7.37 1.21
CA ILE A 172 -1.57 -8.82 1.16
C ILE A 172 -2.91 -9.40 1.62
N VAL A 173 -3.58 -10.12 0.73
CA VAL A 173 -4.91 -10.72 0.98
C VAL A 173 -4.88 -12.22 0.72
N SER A 174 -5.75 -12.97 1.37
CA SER A 174 -5.88 -14.40 1.10
C SER A 174 -6.24 -14.67 -0.36
N LYS A 175 -5.74 -15.77 -0.93
CA LYS A 175 -6.10 -16.19 -2.29
C LYS A 175 -7.62 -16.30 -2.42
N THR A 176 -8.14 -15.71 -3.49
CA THR A 176 -9.58 -15.65 -3.77
C THR A 176 -9.82 -15.59 -5.27
N THR A 177 -10.98 -16.07 -5.72
CA THR A 177 -11.45 -15.85 -7.09
C THR A 177 -12.13 -14.49 -7.24
N ALA A 178 -12.57 -13.86 -6.14
CA ALA A 178 -13.24 -12.56 -6.11
C ALA A 178 -12.25 -11.40 -5.87
N VAL A 179 -11.14 -11.37 -6.62
CA VAL A 179 -10.01 -10.45 -6.37
C VAL A 179 -10.42 -8.97 -6.48
N LEU A 180 -11.28 -8.62 -7.44
CA LEU A 180 -11.83 -7.26 -7.56
C LEU A 180 -12.59 -6.83 -6.31
N LYS A 181 -13.49 -7.69 -5.81
CA LYS A 181 -14.28 -7.41 -4.61
C LYS A 181 -13.37 -7.15 -3.42
N VAL A 182 -12.39 -8.03 -3.20
CA VAL A 182 -11.44 -7.87 -2.10
C VAL A 182 -10.59 -6.61 -2.24
N ALA A 183 -10.12 -6.26 -3.45
CA ALA A 183 -9.38 -5.02 -3.67
C ALA A 183 -10.19 -3.77 -3.29
N ILE A 184 -11.47 -3.72 -3.67
CA ILE A 184 -12.35 -2.60 -3.31
C ILE A 184 -12.66 -2.61 -1.81
N GLU A 185 -12.91 -3.76 -1.20
CA GLU A 185 -13.11 -3.84 0.25
C GLU A 185 -11.87 -3.39 1.04
N GLU A 186 -10.65 -3.73 0.58
CA GLU A 186 -9.41 -3.21 1.17
C GLU A 186 -9.25 -1.70 0.98
N LEU A 187 -9.69 -1.13 -0.17
CA LEU A 187 -9.71 0.32 -0.38
C LEU A 187 -10.66 1.00 0.61
N LEU A 188 -11.85 0.43 0.84
CA LEU A 188 -12.86 0.98 1.76
C LEU A 188 -12.43 0.93 3.23
N ARG A 189 -11.45 0.09 3.60
CA ARG A 189 -10.81 0.15 4.92
C ARG A 189 -9.99 1.42 5.12
N GLY A 190 -9.59 2.09 4.04
CA GLY A 190 -8.83 3.33 4.06
C GLY A 190 -7.32 3.14 4.15
N ALA A 191 -6.63 4.23 4.48
CA ALA A 191 -5.20 4.22 4.80
C ALA A 191 -4.98 3.49 6.13
N SER A 192 -3.99 2.61 6.19
CA SER A 192 -3.50 2.04 7.44
C SER A 192 -2.57 3.04 8.14
N ASN A 193 -2.23 2.79 9.41
CA ASN A 193 -1.28 3.63 10.15
C ASN A 193 0.08 3.78 9.43
N ILE A 194 0.51 2.74 8.70
CA ILE A 194 1.76 2.77 7.91
C ILE A 194 1.57 3.69 6.69
N ASP A 195 0.42 3.63 6.03
CA ASP A 195 0.13 4.49 4.88
C ASP A 195 0.03 5.96 5.33
N GLU A 196 -0.69 6.24 6.43
CA GLU A 196 -0.82 7.59 6.99
C GLU A 196 0.52 8.18 7.41
N GLY A 197 1.39 7.38 8.05
CA GLY A 197 2.75 7.82 8.37
C GLY A 197 3.61 8.10 7.15
N ALA A 198 3.23 7.57 5.98
CA ALA A 198 3.85 7.80 4.68
C ALA A 198 3.13 8.89 3.86
N ASP A 199 2.28 9.70 4.50
CA ASP A 199 1.46 10.79 3.92
C ASP A 199 0.36 10.32 2.94
N PHE A 200 0.00 9.04 2.96
CA PHE A 200 -1.15 8.55 2.19
C PHE A 200 -2.46 8.72 2.97
N HIS A 201 -3.51 9.13 2.28
CA HIS A 201 -4.84 9.28 2.87
C HIS A 201 -5.95 8.95 1.87
N SER A 202 -7.16 8.71 2.38
CA SER A 202 -8.35 8.42 1.58
C SER A 202 -9.34 9.57 1.61
N ALA A 203 -9.90 9.95 0.45
CA ALA A 203 -11.05 10.85 0.40
C ALA A 203 -12.40 10.13 0.67
N ILE A 204 -12.42 8.80 0.68
CA ILE A 204 -13.62 7.99 0.88
C ILE A 204 -14.02 8.04 2.35
N ASN A 205 -15.30 8.27 2.63
CA ASN A 205 -15.80 8.25 4.00
C ASN A 205 -15.50 6.90 4.68
N SER A 206 -15.02 6.96 5.92
CA SER A 206 -14.82 5.74 6.71
C SER A 206 -16.14 4.99 6.86
N GLY A 207 -16.13 3.66 6.80
CA GLY A 207 -17.32 2.84 7.04
C GLY A 207 -18.30 2.72 5.86
N VAL A 208 -17.96 3.24 4.67
CA VAL A 208 -18.66 2.91 3.42
C VAL A 208 -18.64 1.39 3.20
N LYS A 209 -19.75 0.87 2.70
CA LYS A 209 -19.90 -0.56 2.39
C LYS A 209 -20.07 -0.80 0.91
N LEU A 210 -19.50 -1.91 0.44
CA LEU A 210 -19.72 -2.45 -0.88
C LEU A 210 -20.90 -3.42 -0.81
N ASN A 211 -22.04 -3.03 -1.37
CA ASN A 211 -23.26 -3.84 -1.41
C ASN A 211 -23.10 -4.99 -2.40
N SER A 212 -22.58 -4.72 -3.60
CA SER A 212 -22.41 -5.73 -4.64
C SER A 212 -21.28 -5.42 -5.62
N THR A 213 -20.78 -6.48 -6.26
CA THR A 213 -19.76 -6.41 -7.30
C THR A 213 -20.14 -7.33 -8.45
N ARG A 214 -20.08 -6.84 -9.68
CA ARG A 214 -20.34 -7.64 -10.89
C ARG A 214 -19.38 -7.22 -11.99
N ILE A 215 -18.90 -8.18 -12.77
CA ILE A 215 -18.09 -7.92 -13.96
C ILE A 215 -18.82 -8.52 -15.15
N GLU A 216 -19.09 -7.70 -16.16
CA GLU A 216 -19.70 -8.11 -17.42
C GLU A 216 -19.05 -7.34 -18.56
N ASP A 217 -18.60 -8.02 -19.61
CA ASP A 217 -17.96 -7.43 -20.80
C ASP A 217 -16.79 -6.47 -20.51
N GLY A 218 -16.07 -6.70 -19.41
CA GLY A 218 -14.96 -5.87 -18.96
C GLY A 218 -15.40 -4.59 -18.22
N ILE A 219 -16.68 -4.46 -17.90
CA ILE A 219 -17.23 -3.39 -17.07
C ILE A 219 -17.41 -3.91 -15.65
N ALA A 220 -16.77 -3.25 -14.67
CA ALA A 220 -16.97 -3.52 -13.25
C ALA A 220 -18.11 -2.64 -12.71
N TYR A 221 -19.20 -3.26 -12.29
CA TYR A 221 -20.30 -2.61 -11.58
C TYR A 221 -20.06 -2.74 -10.08
N LEU A 222 -19.89 -1.60 -9.41
CA LEU A 222 -19.60 -1.51 -7.98
C LEU A 222 -20.71 -0.71 -7.30
N ASP A 223 -21.54 -1.39 -6.50
CA ASP A 223 -22.63 -0.77 -5.77
C ASP A 223 -22.23 -0.54 -4.31
N PHE A 224 -22.38 0.69 -3.84
CA PHE A 224 -22.03 1.11 -2.49
C PHE A 224 -23.26 1.57 -1.71
N ASP A 225 -23.12 1.68 -0.39
CA ASP A 225 -24.13 2.31 0.45
C ASP A 225 -24.11 3.85 0.35
N ASN A 226 -25.14 4.50 0.91
CA ASN A 226 -25.33 5.95 0.84
C ASN A 226 -24.23 6.74 1.55
N ARG A 227 -23.41 6.08 2.37
CA ARG A 227 -22.31 6.70 3.08
C ARG A 227 -21.21 7.17 2.12
N LEU A 228 -21.16 6.64 0.89
CA LEU A 228 -20.19 7.07 -0.12
C LEU A 228 -20.37 8.54 -0.54
N GLU A 229 -21.61 9.05 -0.56
CA GLU A 229 -21.93 10.42 -0.94
C GLU A 229 -22.27 11.34 0.25
N GLU A 230 -22.40 10.78 1.45
CA GLU A 230 -22.75 11.52 2.66
C GLU A 230 -21.73 12.64 2.95
N LEU A 231 -22.21 13.89 3.04
CA LEU A 231 -21.38 15.07 3.31
C LEU A 231 -20.19 15.22 2.34
N VAL A 232 -20.31 14.69 1.13
CA VAL A 232 -19.34 14.90 0.07
C VAL A 232 -19.71 16.17 -0.68
N ALA A 233 -18.84 17.18 -0.59
CA ALA A 233 -18.95 18.43 -1.32
C ALA A 233 -17.58 18.80 -1.92
N GLY A 234 -17.60 19.60 -2.98
CA GLY A 234 -16.40 20.02 -3.71
C GLY A 234 -15.98 19.03 -4.79
N SER A 235 -15.78 19.54 -6.01
CA SER A 235 -15.42 18.75 -7.19
C SER A 235 -14.16 17.91 -6.97
N CYS A 236 -13.16 18.46 -6.29
CA CYS A 236 -11.91 17.75 -6.01
C CYS A 236 -12.12 16.48 -5.18
N ARG A 237 -12.93 16.56 -4.12
CA ARG A 237 -13.23 15.40 -3.26
C ARG A 237 -14.01 14.33 -4.02
N VAL A 238 -14.99 14.75 -4.81
CA VAL A 238 -15.76 13.84 -5.68
C VAL A 238 -14.84 13.12 -6.66
N GLN A 239 -13.94 13.87 -7.33
CA GLN A 239 -12.98 13.31 -8.27
C GLN A 239 -12.03 12.31 -7.58
N PHE A 240 -11.49 12.64 -6.41
CA PHE A 240 -10.63 11.72 -5.67
C PHE A 240 -11.35 10.44 -5.25
N ILE A 241 -12.58 10.51 -4.75
CA ILE A 241 -13.37 9.30 -4.41
C ILE A 241 -13.50 8.41 -5.64
N ARG A 242 -13.90 9.00 -6.78
CA ARG A 242 -14.06 8.28 -8.04
C ARG A 242 -12.74 7.66 -8.52
N ARG A 243 -11.65 8.43 -8.51
CA ARG A 243 -10.33 7.98 -8.98
C ARG A 243 -9.76 6.84 -8.14
N GLN A 244 -9.89 6.89 -6.82
CA GLN A 244 -9.42 5.80 -5.96
C GLN A 244 -10.15 4.49 -6.27
N ILE A 245 -11.47 4.54 -6.45
CA ILE A 245 -12.29 3.36 -6.84
C ILE A 245 -11.89 2.87 -8.23
N GLU A 246 -11.83 3.77 -9.21
CA GLU A 246 -11.53 3.42 -10.59
C GLU A 246 -10.12 2.85 -10.76
N ALA A 247 -9.09 3.47 -10.18
CA ALA A 247 -7.71 3.00 -10.26
C ALA A 247 -7.55 1.63 -9.57
N THR A 248 -8.18 1.45 -8.42
CA THR A 248 -8.18 0.16 -7.70
C THR A 248 -8.86 -0.94 -8.51
N ALA A 249 -9.97 -0.66 -9.18
CA ALA A 249 -10.64 -1.64 -10.02
C ALA A 249 -9.87 -1.93 -11.32
N LYS A 250 -9.33 -0.90 -11.98
CA LYS A 250 -8.62 -0.99 -13.27
C LYS A 250 -7.19 -1.53 -13.15
N GLN A 251 -6.70 -1.81 -11.95
CA GLN A 251 -5.44 -2.55 -11.77
C GLN A 251 -5.49 -3.94 -12.44
N PHE A 252 -6.70 -4.50 -12.60
CA PHE A 252 -6.92 -5.77 -13.28
C PHE A 252 -7.16 -5.49 -14.76
N SER A 253 -6.31 -6.04 -15.63
CA SER A 253 -6.36 -5.81 -17.08
C SER A 253 -7.67 -6.26 -17.76
N THR A 254 -8.47 -7.07 -17.08
CA THR A 254 -9.81 -7.48 -17.54
C THR A 254 -10.88 -6.41 -17.29
N VAL A 255 -10.64 -5.44 -16.40
CA VAL A 255 -11.54 -4.32 -16.10
C VAL A 255 -11.15 -3.10 -16.93
N LYS A 256 -11.98 -2.76 -17.91
CA LYS A 256 -11.79 -1.63 -18.83
C LYS A 256 -12.55 -0.39 -18.36
N GLU A 257 -13.73 -0.59 -17.78
CA GLU A 257 -14.63 0.46 -17.33
C GLU A 257 -15.17 0.13 -15.94
N VAL A 258 -15.57 1.17 -15.20
CA VAL A 258 -16.12 1.06 -13.85
C VAL A 258 -17.38 1.89 -13.77
N ILE A 259 -18.48 1.27 -13.37
CA ILE A 259 -19.76 1.92 -13.09
C ILE A 259 -19.96 1.89 -11.58
N ILE A 260 -20.06 3.07 -10.98
CA ILE A 260 -20.28 3.26 -9.54
C ILE A 260 -21.77 3.54 -9.34
N SER A 261 -22.40 2.80 -8.43
CA SER A 261 -23.77 3.04 -8.00
C SER A 261 -23.88 3.17 -6.49
N ILE A 262 -24.94 3.83 -6.03
CA ILE A 262 -25.29 3.95 -4.63
C ILE A 262 -26.69 3.39 -4.43
N ASN A 263 -26.80 2.27 -3.71
CA ASN A 263 -28.04 1.54 -3.50
C ASN A 263 -28.82 1.30 -4.82
N GLY A 264 -28.11 0.89 -5.88
CA GLY A 264 -28.64 0.63 -7.22
C GLY A 264 -28.86 1.86 -8.10
N ARG A 265 -28.68 3.08 -7.59
CA ARG A 265 -28.78 4.33 -8.36
C ARG A 265 -27.44 4.66 -9.02
N THR A 266 -27.44 4.93 -10.33
CA THR A 266 -26.22 5.28 -11.09
C THR A 266 -26.08 6.78 -11.36
N GLU A 267 -27.17 7.56 -11.30
CA GLU A 267 -27.15 9.01 -11.54
C GLU A 267 -28.13 9.77 -10.61
N PRO A 268 -27.77 10.99 -10.15
CA PRO A 268 -26.43 11.59 -10.16
C PRO A 268 -25.59 11.00 -9.02
N VAL A 269 -24.60 10.14 -9.33
CA VAL A 269 -23.65 9.59 -8.34
C VAL A 269 -22.27 10.14 -8.64
N LEU A 270 -21.68 10.81 -7.65
CA LEU A 270 -20.32 11.37 -7.73
C LEU A 270 -20.11 12.20 -9.03
N GLN A 271 -21.02 13.16 -9.28
CA GLN A 271 -20.88 14.11 -10.38
C GLN A 271 -19.85 15.19 -10.01
N PRO A 272 -18.90 15.53 -10.91
CA PRO A 272 -17.99 16.65 -10.71
C PRO A 272 -18.72 18.00 -10.66
#